data_AF-A0A919ZWJ7-F1
#
_entry.id   AF-A0A919ZWJ7-F1
#
_cell.length_a   1.000
_cell.length_b   1.000
_cell.length_c   1.000
_cell.angle_alpha   90.00
_cell.angle_beta   90.00
_cell.angle_gamma   90.00
#
_symmetry.space_group_name_H-M   'P 1'
#
loop_
_entity.id
_entity.type
_entity.pdbx_description
1 polymer ?
#
loop_
_entity_poly.entity_id
_entity_poly.type
_entity_poly.pdbx_seq_one_letter_code
_entity_poly.pdbx_strand_id
1 'polypeptide(L)'
;MKYSIEDFHNKAINDYQIKSDWSQEALTEAKLINSDIKKDASFLDYPFVTIDGEDAKDFDDAIYCELIDEGFNLKVAIADVSHYVKEDSHLDFEAMNRATSTYFPRKVIPMLPEKLSNEVCSLQPNKFRRVLYADIKLDKDGHVQAYQFKRGMIKSVARLTYNEVGGFIDNKFEGLEGAYQQSLAASYLLFQKLLKLVIIEAHWN
;
A
#
# COMPACT_ATOMS: atom_id res chain seq x y z
N MET A 1 -41.23 4.81 -7.93
CA MET A 1 -40.40 4.02 -7.01
C MET A 1 -39.05 4.71 -6.93
N LYS A 2 -38.57 5.08 -5.72
CA LYS A 2 -37.28 5.77 -5.56
C LYS A 2 -36.24 4.71 -5.20
N TYR A 3 -35.37 4.36 -6.15
CA TYR A 3 -34.31 3.38 -5.91
C TYR A 3 -33.30 3.97 -4.90
N SER A 4 -32.95 3.17 -3.89
CA SER A 4 -31.89 3.48 -2.93
C SER A 4 -30.52 3.06 -3.47
N ILE A 5 -29.46 3.53 -2.81
CA ILE A 5 -28.09 3.09 -3.10
C ILE A 5 -27.90 1.60 -2.82
N GLU A 6 -28.64 1.07 -1.85
CA GLU A 6 -28.63 -0.35 -1.50
C GLU A 6 -29.28 -1.22 -2.58
N ASP A 7 -30.38 -0.73 -3.18
CA ASP A 7 -31.00 -1.39 -4.34
C ASP A 7 -30.02 -1.47 -5.52
N PHE A 8 -29.25 -0.40 -5.74
CA PHE A 8 -28.20 -0.38 -6.77
C PHE A 8 -27.09 -1.40 -6.46
N HIS A 9 -26.57 -1.43 -5.24
CA HIS A 9 -25.54 -2.41 -4.85
C HIS A 9 -26.02 -3.85 -5.04
N ASN A 10 -27.20 -4.17 -4.52
CA ASN A 10 -27.75 -5.53 -4.60
C ASN A 10 -28.00 -5.95 -6.05
N LYS A 11 -28.51 -5.04 -6.88
CA LYS A 11 -28.68 -5.30 -8.31
C LYS A 11 -27.35 -5.57 -9.00
N ALA A 12 -26.33 -4.74 -8.78
CA ALA A 12 -25.01 -4.94 -9.38
C ALA A 12 -24.35 -6.25 -8.91
N ILE A 13 -24.42 -6.57 -7.62
CA ILE A 13 -23.90 -7.83 -7.06
C ILE A 13 -24.53 -9.03 -7.77
N ASN A 14 -25.85 -9.02 -7.96
CA ASN A 14 -26.57 -10.10 -8.61
C ASN A 14 -26.31 -10.17 -10.13
N ASP A 15 -26.39 -9.04 -10.84
CA ASP A 15 -26.23 -9.00 -12.30
C ASP A 15 -24.83 -9.47 -12.73
N TYR A 16 -23.80 -9.07 -11.98
CA TYR A 16 -22.39 -9.39 -12.29
C TYR A 16 -21.84 -10.56 -11.47
N GLN A 17 -22.69 -11.23 -10.67
CA GLN A 17 -22.33 -12.39 -9.86
C GLN A 17 -21.11 -12.13 -8.94
N ILE A 18 -21.04 -10.91 -8.37
CA ILE A 18 -19.95 -10.51 -7.50
C ILE A 18 -20.04 -11.30 -6.19
N LYS A 19 -18.96 -12.00 -5.80
CA LYS A 19 -18.93 -12.74 -4.54
C LYS A 19 -18.83 -11.80 -3.35
N SER A 20 -19.95 -11.63 -2.64
CA SER A 20 -20.02 -10.86 -1.38
C SER A 20 -19.85 -11.72 -0.12
N ASP A 21 -20.25 -12.98 -0.17
CA ASP A 21 -20.31 -13.86 1.00
C ASP A 21 -19.02 -14.67 1.15
N TRP A 22 -18.61 -14.93 2.40
CA TRP A 22 -17.40 -15.68 2.73
C TRP A 22 -17.72 -17.11 3.13
N SER A 23 -16.88 -18.07 2.69
CA SER A 23 -16.87 -19.40 3.29
C SER A 23 -16.50 -19.36 4.77
N GLN A 24 -17.06 -20.29 5.56
CA GLN A 24 -16.81 -20.35 7.00
C GLN A 24 -15.36 -20.76 7.30
N GLU A 25 -14.78 -21.57 6.42
CA GLU A 25 -13.41 -22.03 6.44
C GLU A 25 -12.45 -20.85 6.29
N ALA A 26 -12.63 -19.98 5.28
CA ALA A 26 -11.81 -18.80 5.08
C ALA A 26 -11.90 -17.80 6.24
N LEU A 27 -13.11 -17.58 6.78
CA LEU A 27 -13.26 -16.73 7.97
C LEU A 27 -12.57 -17.31 9.21
N THR A 28 -12.56 -18.64 9.34
CA THR A 28 -11.89 -19.32 10.45
C THR A 28 -10.37 -19.23 10.29
N GLU A 29 -9.86 -19.47 9.09
CA GLU A 29 -8.43 -19.31 8.74
C GLU A 29 -7.97 -17.87 9.03
N ALA A 30 -8.71 -16.86 8.56
CA ALA A 30 -8.39 -15.45 8.79
C ALA A 30 -8.32 -15.08 10.28
N LYS A 31 -9.23 -15.61 11.11
CA LYS A 31 -9.26 -15.33 12.56
C LYS A 31 -8.05 -15.86 13.30
N LEU A 32 -7.44 -16.94 12.81
CA LEU A 32 -6.27 -17.56 13.43
C LEU A 32 -4.97 -16.83 13.05
N ILE A 33 -4.97 -16.06 11.96
CA ILE A 33 -3.82 -15.29 11.51
C ILE A 33 -3.61 -14.07 12.42
N ASN A 34 -2.37 -13.93 12.90
CA ASN A 34 -1.90 -12.80 13.68
C ASN A 34 -0.62 -12.24 13.07
N SER A 35 -0.28 -10.99 13.41
CA SER A 35 0.96 -10.37 12.96
C SER A 35 2.15 -10.99 13.71
N ASP A 36 2.90 -11.85 13.02
CA ASP A 36 4.09 -12.49 13.59
C ASP A 36 5.30 -11.55 13.56
N ILE A 37 5.79 -11.16 14.74
CA ILE A 37 7.10 -10.52 14.90
C ILE A 37 8.11 -11.62 15.18
N LYS A 38 8.78 -12.11 14.14
CA LYS A 38 9.84 -13.11 14.32
C LYS A 38 11.14 -12.44 14.75
N LYS A 39 11.86 -13.06 15.69
CA LYS A 39 13.13 -12.53 16.25
C LYS A 39 14.27 -12.46 15.24
N ASP A 40 14.21 -13.26 14.18
CA ASP A 40 15.20 -13.36 13.10
C ASP A 40 14.83 -12.52 11.87
N ALA A 41 13.75 -11.73 11.93
CA ALA A 41 13.36 -10.89 10.81
C ALA A 41 14.34 -9.73 10.59
N SER A 42 14.60 -9.39 9.32
CA SER A 42 15.34 -8.17 8.97
C SER A 42 14.45 -6.96 9.23
N PHE A 43 14.75 -6.19 10.28
CA PHE A 43 14.06 -4.94 10.58
C PHE A 43 14.70 -3.77 9.84
N LEU A 44 13.87 -2.95 9.21
CA LEU A 44 14.29 -1.76 8.50
C LEU A 44 13.96 -0.54 9.38
N ASP A 45 15.00 0.12 9.87
CA ASP A 45 14.88 1.31 10.70
C ASP A 45 14.96 2.58 9.85
N TYR A 46 13.95 2.76 9.00
CA TYR A 46 13.75 3.97 8.20
C TYR A 46 12.37 4.57 8.52
N PRO A 47 12.21 5.91 8.44
CA PRO A 47 10.94 6.57 8.71
C PRO A 47 9.96 6.41 7.52
N PHE A 48 9.54 5.17 7.27
CA PHE A 48 8.51 4.85 6.27
C PHE A 48 7.18 5.52 6.60
N VAL A 49 6.46 5.96 5.58
CA VAL A 49 5.10 6.49 5.70
C VAL A 49 4.19 5.87 4.67
N THR A 50 2.90 5.77 5.00
CA THR A 50 1.84 5.46 4.02
C THR A 50 1.14 6.78 3.65
N ILE A 51 0.64 6.88 2.42
CA ILE A 51 -0.06 8.07 1.91
C ILE A 51 -1.32 7.59 1.18
N ASP A 52 -2.48 7.81 1.80
CA ASP A 52 -3.73 7.18 1.37
C ASP A 52 -4.90 8.17 1.36
N GLY A 53 -6.05 7.75 0.82
CA GLY A 53 -7.29 8.53 0.97
C GLY A 53 -7.78 8.54 2.41
N GLU A 54 -8.51 9.58 2.81
CA GLU A 54 -8.99 9.82 4.18
C GLU A 54 -9.72 8.60 4.79
N ASP A 55 -10.53 7.91 3.97
CA ASP A 55 -11.37 6.79 4.39
C ASP A 55 -10.69 5.41 4.29
N ALA A 56 -9.45 5.34 3.78
CA ALA A 56 -8.71 4.08 3.59
C ALA A 56 -8.30 3.43 4.92
N LYS A 57 -8.20 2.10 4.94
CA LYS A 57 -7.80 1.30 6.13
C LYS A 57 -6.79 0.20 5.82
N ASP A 58 -6.78 -0.23 4.57
CA ASP A 58 -5.92 -1.20 3.90
C ASP A 58 -4.70 -0.48 3.32
N PHE A 59 -3.75 -0.10 4.17
CA PHE A 59 -2.52 0.57 3.75
C PHE A 59 -1.55 -0.49 3.21
N ASP A 60 -1.56 -0.71 1.89
CA ASP A 60 -0.81 -1.79 1.26
C ASP A 60 0.65 -1.43 0.99
N ASP A 61 0.95 -0.14 0.84
CA ASP A 61 2.27 0.36 0.51
C ASP A 61 2.77 1.47 1.44
N ALA A 62 4.09 1.53 1.60
CA ALA A 62 4.79 2.56 2.33
C ALA A 62 6.06 2.96 1.58
N ILE A 63 6.43 4.24 1.65
CA ILE A 63 7.60 4.77 0.97
C ILE A 63 8.61 5.38 1.94
N TYR A 64 9.87 5.26 1.58
CA TYR A 64 10.97 6.04 2.13
C TYR A 64 11.90 6.42 0.97
N CYS A 65 12.35 7.66 0.91
CA CYS A 65 13.30 8.13 -0.09
C CYS A 65 14.39 8.95 0.59
N GLU A 66 15.61 8.85 0.11
CA GLU A 66 16.71 9.73 0.51
C GLU A 66 17.48 10.22 -0.72
N LEU A 67 18.02 11.42 -0.60
CA LEU A 67 19.03 11.92 -1.55
C LEU A 67 20.38 11.29 -1.18
N ILE A 68 21.08 10.79 -2.19
CA ILE A 68 22.45 10.28 -2.09
C ILE A 68 23.33 11.03 -3.09
N ASP A 69 24.66 10.97 -2.94
CA ASP A 69 25.59 11.71 -3.80
C ASP A 69 25.37 11.47 -5.32
N GLU A 70 24.95 10.25 -5.66
CA GLU A 70 24.73 9.79 -7.03
C GLU A 70 23.29 10.00 -7.53
N GLY A 71 22.36 10.44 -6.69
CA GLY A 71 20.94 10.62 -7.04
C GLY A 71 20.00 10.33 -5.88
N PHE A 72 19.20 9.26 -6.00
CA PHE A 72 18.16 8.90 -5.04
C PHE A 72 18.25 7.43 -4.63
N ASN A 73 17.88 7.15 -3.39
CA ASN A 73 17.64 5.79 -2.90
C ASN A 73 16.18 5.69 -2.43
N LEU A 74 15.36 5.05 -3.25
CA LEU A 74 13.93 4.86 -3.02
C LEU A 74 13.68 3.45 -2.48
N LYS A 75 12.95 3.36 -1.37
CA LYS A 75 12.39 2.11 -0.85
C LYS A 75 10.88 2.16 -0.94
N VAL A 76 10.32 1.19 -1.65
CA VAL A 76 8.87 0.96 -1.73
C VAL A 76 8.59 -0.36 -1.03
N ALA A 77 7.88 -0.32 0.09
CA ALA A 77 7.56 -1.47 0.91
C ALA A 77 6.09 -1.84 0.73
N ILE A 78 5.82 -3.05 0.26
CA ILE A 78 4.48 -3.59 0.03
C ILE A 78 4.15 -4.62 1.10
N ALA A 79 2.93 -4.59 1.63
CA ALA A 79 2.42 -5.57 2.58
C ALA A 79 2.66 -7.00 2.07
N ASP A 80 3.27 -7.85 2.90
CA ASP A 80 3.60 -9.23 2.53
C ASP A 80 2.39 -10.16 2.65
N VAL A 81 1.37 -9.95 1.81
CA VAL A 81 0.13 -10.74 1.80
C VAL A 81 0.41 -12.23 1.59
N SER A 82 1.38 -12.56 0.72
CA SER A 82 1.82 -13.94 0.43
C SER A 82 2.38 -14.69 1.65
N HIS A 83 2.75 -13.95 2.71
CA HIS A 83 3.11 -14.58 3.97
C HIS A 83 1.91 -15.22 4.66
N TYR A 84 0.73 -14.60 4.56
CA TYR A 84 -0.46 -14.96 5.30
C TYR A 84 -1.45 -15.79 4.47
N VAL A 85 -1.58 -15.48 3.18
CA VAL A 85 -2.41 -16.24 2.23
C VAL A 85 -1.50 -17.24 1.54
N LYS A 86 -1.69 -18.54 1.83
CA LYS A 86 -0.86 -19.62 1.28
C LYS A 86 -1.55 -20.27 0.10
N GLU A 87 -0.76 -20.63 -0.91
CA GLU A 87 -1.24 -21.40 -2.05
C GLU A 87 -2.05 -22.62 -1.58
N ASP A 88 -3.18 -22.85 -2.25
CA ASP A 88 -4.15 -23.90 -1.94
C ASP A 88 -4.87 -23.78 -0.57
N SER A 89 -4.77 -22.65 0.13
CA SER A 89 -5.53 -22.38 1.36
C SER A 89 -6.96 -21.89 1.07
N HIS A 90 -7.84 -21.90 2.08
CA HIS A 90 -9.22 -21.41 1.89
C HIS A 90 -9.23 -19.92 1.57
N LEU A 91 -8.30 -19.15 2.16
CA LEU A 91 -8.10 -17.75 1.82
C LEU A 91 -7.63 -17.55 0.38
N ASP A 92 -6.73 -18.40 -0.12
CA ASP A 92 -6.25 -18.34 -1.50
C ASP A 92 -7.36 -18.65 -2.51
N PHE A 93 -8.15 -19.70 -2.26
CA PHE A 93 -9.32 -20.00 -3.09
C PHE A 93 -10.35 -18.86 -3.11
N GLU A 94 -10.65 -18.23 -1.97
CA GLU A 94 -11.53 -17.05 -1.92
C GLU A 94 -10.93 -15.85 -2.65
N ALA A 95 -9.64 -15.57 -2.43
CA ALA A 95 -8.95 -14.46 -3.08
C ALA A 95 -8.93 -14.64 -4.60
N MET A 96 -8.65 -15.86 -5.10
CA MET A 96 -8.71 -16.21 -6.52
C MET A 96 -10.12 -16.06 -7.09
N ASN A 97 -11.14 -16.53 -6.37
CA ASN A 97 -12.53 -16.42 -6.82
C ASN A 97 -13.03 -14.97 -6.88
N ARG A 98 -12.55 -14.10 -5.99
CA ARG A 98 -12.89 -12.67 -5.95
C ARG A 98 -12.03 -11.87 -6.92
N ALA A 99 -10.77 -12.26 -7.11
CA ALA A 99 -9.70 -11.67 -7.90
C ALA A 99 -9.29 -10.23 -7.54
N THR A 100 -10.24 -9.38 -7.13
CA THR A 100 -10.03 -7.98 -6.77
C THR A 100 -11.08 -7.52 -5.77
N SER A 101 -10.77 -6.46 -5.04
CA SER A 101 -11.75 -5.75 -4.21
C SER A 101 -12.70 -4.94 -5.11
N THR A 102 -14.00 -5.04 -4.87
CA THR A 102 -15.00 -4.21 -5.58
C THR A 102 -15.37 -3.00 -4.74
N TYR A 103 -15.09 -1.80 -5.27
CA TYR A 103 -15.39 -0.53 -4.61
C TYR A 103 -16.68 0.07 -5.16
N PHE A 104 -17.76 -0.04 -4.39
CA PHE A 104 -19.01 0.67 -4.63
C PHE A 104 -19.02 2.02 -3.88
N PRO A 105 -19.88 2.97 -4.29
CA PRO A 105 -20.13 4.16 -3.49
C PRO A 105 -20.54 3.79 -2.04
N ARG A 106 -19.68 4.12 -1.06
CA ARG A 106 -19.86 3.84 0.38
C ARG A 106 -19.89 2.36 0.79
N LYS A 107 -19.50 1.42 -0.08
CA LYS A 107 -19.40 -0.01 0.26
C LYS A 107 -18.22 -0.64 -0.45
N VAL A 108 -17.40 -1.41 0.26
CA VAL A 108 -16.35 -2.22 -0.33
C VAL A 108 -16.71 -3.69 -0.15
N ILE A 109 -16.54 -4.49 -1.21
CA ILE A 109 -16.53 -5.95 -1.13
C ILE A 109 -15.07 -6.36 -1.28
N PRO A 110 -14.35 -6.64 -0.17
CA PRO A 110 -12.92 -6.81 -0.23
C PRO A 110 -12.54 -8.19 -0.80
N MET A 111 -11.39 -8.25 -1.46
CA MET A 111 -10.77 -9.49 -1.94
C MET A 111 -10.34 -10.41 -0.80
N LEU A 112 -9.92 -9.83 0.33
CA LEU A 112 -9.48 -10.53 1.53
C LEU A 112 -10.39 -10.16 2.72
N PRO A 113 -10.53 -11.02 3.73
CA PRO A 113 -11.27 -10.67 4.94
C PRO A 113 -10.66 -9.44 5.62
N GLU A 114 -11.48 -8.59 6.21
CA GLU A 114 -11.03 -7.34 6.86
C GLU A 114 -9.94 -7.56 7.92
N LYS A 115 -9.97 -8.72 8.60
CA LYS A 115 -8.94 -9.14 9.55
C LYS A 115 -7.53 -9.15 8.92
N LEU A 116 -7.43 -9.54 7.65
CA LEU A 116 -6.16 -9.50 6.92
C LEU A 116 -5.93 -8.09 6.36
N SER A 117 -6.85 -7.60 5.53
CA SER A 117 -6.63 -6.35 4.77
C SER A 117 -6.43 -5.14 5.68
N ASN A 118 -7.28 -4.95 6.69
CA ASN A 118 -7.32 -3.73 7.48
C ASN A 118 -6.45 -3.80 8.75
N GLU A 119 -6.02 -5.01 9.15
CA GLU A 119 -5.24 -5.19 10.39
C GLU A 119 -3.86 -5.79 10.15
N VAL A 120 -3.78 -7.06 9.73
CA VAL A 120 -2.53 -7.83 9.74
C VAL A 120 -1.60 -7.43 8.60
N CYS A 121 -2.16 -7.20 7.41
CA CYS A 121 -1.42 -6.77 6.23
C CYS A 121 -1.23 -5.25 6.20
N SER A 122 -2.26 -4.48 6.58
CA SER A 122 -2.22 -3.01 6.62
C SER A 122 -0.99 -2.49 7.38
N LEU A 123 -0.24 -1.62 6.73
CA LEU A 123 0.99 -0.97 7.20
C LEU A 123 0.70 0.15 8.22
N GLN A 124 -0.11 -0.17 9.22
CA GLN A 124 -0.56 0.75 10.26
C GLN A 124 0.60 1.44 10.98
N PRO A 125 0.44 2.74 11.31
CA PRO A 125 1.49 3.50 11.96
C PRO A 125 1.84 2.91 13.33
N ASN A 126 3.12 2.98 13.67
CA ASN A 126 3.71 2.53 14.92
C ASN A 126 3.60 1.03 15.21
N LYS A 127 3.30 0.21 14.19
CA LYS A 127 3.27 -1.24 14.31
C LYS A 127 4.26 -1.88 13.34
N PHE A 128 4.97 -2.90 13.79
CA PHE A 128 5.81 -3.69 12.90
C PHE A 128 4.95 -4.55 11.98
N ARG A 129 5.26 -4.50 10.68
CA ARG A 129 4.55 -5.21 9.61
C ARG A 129 5.53 -5.83 8.64
N ARG A 130 5.16 -7.03 8.17
CA ARG A 130 5.96 -7.76 7.17
C ARG A 130 5.75 -7.14 5.81
N VAL A 131 6.84 -6.95 5.09
CA VAL A 131 6.82 -6.38 3.74
C VAL A 131 7.72 -7.15 2.79
N LEU A 132 7.32 -7.18 1.53
CA LEU A 132 8.21 -7.33 0.40
C LEU A 132 8.52 -5.92 -0.09
N TYR A 133 9.79 -5.53 -0.11
CA TYR A 133 10.18 -4.18 -0.51
C TYR A 133 11.17 -4.19 -1.68
N ALA A 134 11.03 -3.18 -2.54
CA ALA A 134 12.00 -2.82 -3.55
C ALA A 134 12.94 -1.75 -2.99
N ASP A 135 14.24 -1.95 -3.14
CA ASP A 135 15.29 -0.99 -2.79
C ASP A 135 15.98 -0.57 -4.08
N ILE A 136 15.72 0.67 -4.50
CA ILE A 136 15.94 1.17 -5.85
C ILE A 136 16.89 2.37 -5.80
N LYS A 137 18.02 2.25 -6.49
CA LYS A 137 18.93 3.37 -6.73
C LYS A 137 18.61 4.03 -8.06
N LEU A 138 18.40 5.34 -8.04
CA LEU A 138 18.19 6.15 -9.23
C LEU A 138 19.26 7.23 -9.33
N ASP A 139 19.63 7.60 -10.56
CA ASP A 139 20.54 8.73 -10.78
C ASP A 139 19.83 10.09 -10.54
N LYS A 140 20.58 11.18 -10.71
CA LYS A 140 20.09 12.56 -10.52
C LYS A 140 18.97 12.97 -11.49
N ASP A 141 18.78 12.23 -12.57
CA ASP A 141 17.77 12.46 -13.58
C ASP A 141 16.59 11.49 -13.47
N GLY A 142 16.64 10.57 -12.50
CA GLY A 142 15.56 9.64 -12.18
C GLY A 142 15.64 8.30 -12.92
N HIS A 143 16.74 8.00 -13.63
CA HIS A 143 16.89 6.68 -14.27
C HIS A 143 17.31 5.63 -13.25
N VAL A 144 16.68 4.46 -13.30
CA VAL A 144 17.01 3.32 -12.44
C VAL A 144 18.40 2.82 -12.77
N GLN A 145 19.29 2.84 -11.78
CA GLN A 145 20.68 2.33 -11.89
C GLN A 145 20.79 0.90 -11.37
N ALA A 146 20.09 0.59 -10.28
CA ALA A 146 20.05 -0.74 -9.70
C ALA A 146 18.80 -0.91 -8.83
N TYR A 147 18.34 -2.15 -8.68
CA TYR A 147 17.28 -2.48 -7.73
C TYR A 147 17.48 -3.88 -7.16
N GLN A 148 16.88 -4.11 -5.99
CA GLN A 148 16.78 -5.44 -5.38
C GLN A 148 15.44 -5.59 -4.66
N PHE A 149 14.92 -6.82 -4.63
CA PHE A 149 13.72 -7.17 -3.86
C PHE A 149 14.12 -7.98 -2.64
N LYS A 150 13.59 -7.60 -1.48
CA LYS A 150 13.89 -8.24 -0.19
C LYS A 150 12.63 -8.32 0.66
N ARG A 151 12.58 -9.32 1.53
CA ARG A 151 11.56 -9.40 2.58
C ARG A 151 12.13 -8.80 3.87
N GLY A 152 11.27 -8.11 4.62
CA GLY A 152 11.68 -7.48 5.88
C GLY A 152 10.48 -7.13 6.74
N MET A 153 10.77 -6.42 7.83
CA MET A 153 9.75 -5.80 8.66
C MET A 153 10.02 -4.30 8.76
N ILE A 154 8.99 -3.50 8.53
CA ILE A 154 9.04 -2.05 8.73
C ILE A 154 8.10 -1.65 9.86
N LYS A 155 8.33 -0.47 10.41
CA LYS A 155 7.36 0.23 11.25
C LYS A 155 7.06 1.56 10.57
N SER A 156 5.88 1.68 9.97
CA SER A 156 5.43 2.98 9.45
C SER A 156 5.40 3.98 10.61
N VAL A 157 5.99 5.15 10.44
CA VAL A 157 6.06 6.18 11.50
C VAL A 157 4.87 7.12 11.45
N ALA A 158 4.20 7.22 10.30
CA ALA A 158 2.99 8.01 10.11
C ALA A 158 2.11 7.43 8.98
N ARG A 159 0.79 7.57 9.15
CA ARG A 159 -0.19 7.45 8.08
C ARG A 159 -0.57 8.87 7.68
N LEU A 160 -0.33 9.24 6.44
CA LEU A 160 -0.63 10.56 5.88
C LEU A 160 -1.78 10.47 4.87
N THR A 161 -2.43 11.59 4.59
CA THR A 161 -3.36 11.71 3.47
C THR A 161 -2.75 12.45 2.29
N TYR A 162 -3.36 12.26 1.11
CA TYR A 162 -3.01 13.06 -0.07
C TYR A 162 -3.16 14.57 0.18
N ASN A 163 -4.16 14.99 0.95
CA ASN A 163 -4.36 16.41 1.29
C ASN A 163 -3.25 16.93 2.21
N GLU A 164 -2.82 16.15 3.20
CA GLU A 164 -1.72 16.51 4.10
C GLU A 164 -0.40 16.65 3.34
N VAL A 165 -0.08 15.69 2.46
CA VAL A 165 1.14 15.72 1.64
C VAL A 165 1.07 16.82 0.59
N GLY A 166 -0.10 17.05 -0.02
CA GLY A 166 -0.33 18.18 -0.93
C GLY A 166 -0.08 19.51 -0.24
N GLY A 167 -0.65 19.71 0.96
CA GLY A 167 -0.41 20.89 1.77
C GLY A 167 1.06 21.07 2.17
N PHE A 168 1.76 19.98 2.49
CA PHE A 168 3.20 20.02 2.77
C PHE A 168 4.01 20.50 1.55
N ILE A 169 3.69 20.03 0.36
CA ILE A 169 4.34 20.43 -0.89
C ILE A 169 4.04 21.90 -1.22
N ASP A 170 2.77 22.30 -1.15
CA ASP A 170 2.33 23.66 -1.46
C ASP A 170 2.96 24.71 -0.52
N ASN A 171 3.18 24.34 0.74
CA ASN A 171 3.86 25.15 1.74
C ASN A 171 5.39 24.98 1.73
N LYS A 172 5.98 24.54 0.61
CA LYS A 172 7.44 24.43 0.43
C LYS A 172 8.12 23.54 1.48
N PHE A 173 7.50 22.40 1.77
CA PHE A 173 7.98 21.39 2.72
C PHE A 173 7.88 21.83 4.19
N GLU A 174 6.86 22.62 4.53
CA GLU A 174 6.51 23.01 5.90
C GLU A 174 5.13 22.45 6.32
N GLY A 175 4.82 22.44 7.62
CA GLY A 175 3.48 22.13 8.14
C GLY A 175 3.21 20.68 8.55
N LEU A 176 4.05 19.74 8.16
CA LEU A 176 4.09 18.39 8.78
C LEU A 176 5.28 18.32 9.73
N GLU A 177 5.17 17.56 10.83
CA GLU A 177 6.28 17.35 11.76
C GLU A 177 6.61 15.85 11.85
N GLY A 178 7.91 15.51 11.74
CA GLY A 178 8.37 14.14 11.95
C GLY A 178 9.64 13.78 11.19
N ALA A 179 10.23 12.64 11.54
CA ALA A 179 11.47 12.14 10.94
C ALA A 179 11.36 11.84 9.42
N TYR A 180 10.15 11.83 8.87
CA TYR A 180 9.85 11.52 7.47
C TYR A 180 9.84 12.76 6.54
N GLN A 181 9.95 13.99 7.05
CA GLN A 181 9.90 15.21 6.23
C GLN A 181 10.95 15.22 5.10
N GLN A 182 12.20 14.89 5.44
CA GLN A 182 13.30 14.84 4.45
C GLN A 182 13.01 13.77 3.39
N SER A 183 12.42 12.65 3.80
CA SER A 183 12.01 11.59 2.89
C SER A 183 10.89 12.04 1.95
N LEU A 184 9.87 12.74 2.45
CA LEU A 184 8.80 13.30 1.61
C LEU A 184 9.33 14.33 0.60
N ALA A 185 10.23 15.22 1.04
CA ALA A 185 10.85 16.20 0.16
C ALA A 185 11.68 15.51 -0.94
N ALA A 186 12.49 14.50 -0.58
CA ALA A 186 13.25 13.71 -1.54
C ALA A 186 12.33 12.95 -2.52
N SER A 187 11.24 12.35 -2.03
CA SER A 187 10.22 11.69 -2.86
C SER A 187 9.59 12.66 -3.86
N TYR A 188 9.29 13.89 -3.46
CA TYR A 188 8.72 14.89 -4.38
C TYR A 188 9.73 15.34 -5.44
N LEU A 189 11.00 15.56 -5.06
CA LEU A 189 12.06 15.87 -6.02
C LEU A 189 12.26 14.73 -7.03
N LEU A 190 12.24 13.48 -6.57
CA LEU A 190 12.29 12.31 -7.43
C LEU A 190 11.07 12.24 -8.36
N PHE A 191 9.85 12.46 -7.83
CA PHE A 191 8.63 12.52 -8.63
C PHE A 191 8.74 13.53 -9.77
N GLN A 192 9.30 14.71 -9.53
CA GLN A 192 9.52 15.71 -10.59
C GLN A 192 10.47 15.22 -11.70
N LYS A 193 11.46 14.40 -11.36
CA LYS A 193 12.36 13.78 -12.35
C LYS A 193 11.64 12.70 -13.15
N LEU A 194 10.96 11.79 -12.47
CA LEU A 194 10.18 10.72 -13.10
C LEU A 194 9.08 11.26 -14.02
N LEU A 195 8.38 12.31 -13.60
CA LEU A 195 7.36 12.96 -14.41
C LEU A 195 7.92 13.52 -15.72
N LYS A 196 9.14 14.11 -15.68
CA LYS A 196 9.82 14.59 -16.88
C LYS A 196 10.18 13.44 -17.82
N LEU A 197 10.69 12.33 -17.30
CA LEU A 197 10.98 11.14 -18.11
C LEU A 197 9.72 10.63 -18.79
N VAL A 198 8.62 10.45 -18.06
CA VAL A 198 7.34 9.98 -18.61
C VAL A 198 6.82 10.92 -19.71
N ILE A 199 6.88 12.25 -19.49
CA ILE A 199 6.41 13.22 -20.50
C ILE A 199 7.31 13.23 -21.74
N ILE A 200 8.64 13.15 -21.55
CA ILE A 200 9.60 13.13 -22.66
C ILE A 200 9.47 11.83 -23.47
N GLU A 201 9.32 10.69 -22.80
CA GLU A 201 9.13 9.38 -23.44
C GLU A 201 7.75 9.25 -24.12
N ALA A 202 6.71 9.90 -23.59
CA ALA A 202 5.38 9.96 -24.21
C ALA A 202 5.35 10.78 -25.52
N HIS A 203 6.43 11.49 -25.86
CA HIS A 203 6.58 12.23 -27.12
C HIS A 203 7.36 11.48 -28.22
N TRP A 204 7.58 10.16 -28.10
CA TRP A 204 8.18 9.35 -29.16
C TRP A 204 7.38 8.09 -29.50
N ASN A 205 6.94 8.07 -30.77
CA ASN A 205 6.30 7.02 -31.61
C ASN A 205 4.80 6.76 -31.44
#